data_AF-A0A6I2LBC7-F1
#
_entry.id   AF-A0A6I2LBC7-F1
#
_cell.length_a   1.000
_cell.length_b   1.000
_cell.length_c   1.000
_cell.angle_alpha   90.00
_cell.angle_beta   90.00
_cell.angle_gamma   90.00
#
_symmetry.space_group_name_H-M   'P 1'
#
loop_
_entity.id
_entity.type
_entity.pdbx_description
1 polymer ?
#
loop_
_entity_poly.entity_id
_entity_poly.type
_entity_poly.pdbx_seq_one_letter_code
_entity_poly.pdbx_strand_id
1 'polypeptide(L)'
;MNLPDPAAAPIPQLYTDSFAALPHRTTAPQSWMVRVADARYHWYDLFAGFADKPDIRDPIGRYMRRMQFELEATAHQRHLFLAVSRPRVRFDISGVVQWGFFSLKLTLPLLMGADERKDSVTIELKVPFAATLKKPTVTLTENFISLNWGGLVEVFSVHDLLQTYAHTLQLPSKVHYVGQTRDEDGRLGKGRLPALHKLRAQLGMDYDTLILVLGVEVDVSCAEGDPAELPHNAHPLAADALQAERADVIEAALIRYFEGSTPRLRPADERKMRAERLTAVQTANHLVQYTLDLALPEADYYDQLCSEFVTAAPRHLLSCFIADGQAQVAAMPLPATPKGSKG
;
A
#
# COMPACT_ATOMS: atom_id res chain seq x y z
N MET A 1 -36.48 67.91 1.59
CA MET A 1 -36.79 66.47 1.68
C MET A 1 -35.98 65.80 0.57
N ASN A 2 -34.73 65.41 0.87
CA ASN A 2 -33.83 64.74 -0.06
C ASN A 2 -33.46 63.39 0.58
N LEU A 3 -33.85 62.30 -0.08
CA LEU A 3 -33.46 60.94 0.27
C LEU A 3 -32.05 60.67 -0.29
N PRO A 4 -31.13 60.03 0.46
CA PRO A 4 -29.89 59.50 -0.09
C PRO A 4 -30.08 58.10 -0.69
N ASP A 5 -29.33 57.83 -1.75
CA ASP A 5 -29.26 56.58 -2.52
C ASP A 5 -28.91 55.34 -1.65
N PRO A 6 -29.48 54.14 -1.95
CA PRO A 6 -29.08 52.92 -1.30
C PRO A 6 -27.73 52.43 -1.85
N ALA A 7 -26.86 52.05 -0.92
CA ALA A 7 -25.56 51.46 -1.17
C ALA A 7 -25.63 50.29 -2.16
N ALA A 8 -24.77 50.32 -3.18
CA ALA A 8 -24.48 49.16 -4.01
C ALA A 8 -23.83 48.08 -3.13
N ALA A 9 -24.55 46.96 -2.93
CA ALA A 9 -24.00 45.78 -2.32
C ALA A 9 -22.85 45.22 -3.18
N PRO A 10 -21.71 44.81 -2.59
CA PRO A 10 -20.66 44.15 -3.35
C PRO A 10 -21.17 42.82 -3.90
N ILE A 11 -21.04 42.63 -5.21
CA ILE A 11 -21.36 41.40 -5.92
C ILE A 11 -20.51 40.26 -5.33
N PRO A 12 -21.08 39.11 -4.92
CA PRO A 12 -20.32 38.01 -4.36
C PRO A 12 -19.29 37.48 -5.37
N GLN A 13 -18.03 37.36 -4.94
CA GLN A 13 -16.89 36.83 -5.70
C GLN A 13 -17.04 35.32 -5.99
N LEU A 14 -18.08 34.92 -6.72
CA LEU A 14 -18.37 33.51 -7.06
C LEU A 14 -17.53 32.98 -8.25
N TYR A 15 -16.77 33.85 -8.92
CA TYR A 15 -16.08 33.50 -10.19
C TYR A 15 -14.57 33.25 -10.07
N THR A 16 -13.93 33.60 -8.97
CA THR A 16 -12.46 33.47 -8.84
C THR A 16 -12.01 32.03 -8.50
N ASP A 17 -12.88 31.24 -7.87
CA ASP A 17 -12.55 29.87 -7.43
C ASP A 17 -12.57 28.84 -8.57
N SER A 18 -13.24 29.12 -9.70
CA SER A 18 -13.40 28.13 -10.79
C SER A 18 -12.10 27.83 -11.56
N PHE A 19 -11.14 28.77 -11.59
CA PHE A 19 -9.84 28.55 -12.24
C PHE A 19 -8.77 27.99 -11.29
N ALA A 20 -8.99 28.05 -9.97
CA ALA A 20 -8.07 27.52 -8.96
C ALA A 20 -8.10 25.98 -8.84
N ALA A 21 -9.03 25.32 -9.54
CA ALA A 21 -9.25 23.88 -9.46
C ALA A 21 -8.47 23.06 -10.51
N LEU A 22 -8.07 23.67 -11.65
CA LEU A 22 -7.34 22.97 -12.70
C LEU A 22 -5.84 23.18 -12.55
N PRO A 23 -5.02 22.12 -12.65
CA PRO A 23 -3.58 22.29 -12.53
C PRO A 23 -2.98 22.91 -13.77
N HIS A 24 -1.96 23.74 -13.55
CA HIS A 24 -1.12 24.27 -14.62
C HIS A 24 -0.13 23.18 -15.03
N ARG A 25 -0.07 22.86 -16.33
CA ARG A 25 0.84 21.83 -16.86
C ARG A 25 1.89 22.48 -17.74
N THR A 26 3.02 21.79 -17.89
CA THR A 26 4.05 22.17 -18.86
C THR A 26 3.63 21.74 -20.27
N THR A 27 4.15 22.43 -21.28
CA THR A 27 3.91 22.07 -22.70
C THR A 27 5.05 21.24 -23.28
N ALA A 28 6.20 21.23 -22.61
CA ALA A 28 7.34 20.44 -22.99
C ALA A 28 7.11 18.94 -22.69
N PRO A 29 7.66 18.02 -23.53
CA PRO A 29 7.59 16.59 -23.29
C PRO A 29 8.15 16.19 -21.92
N GLN A 30 7.44 15.31 -21.23
CA GLN A 30 7.82 14.82 -19.90
C GLN A 30 8.26 13.37 -19.93
N SER A 31 9.24 13.02 -19.09
CA SER A 31 9.55 11.65 -18.69
C SER A 31 9.56 11.53 -17.17
N TRP A 32 8.97 10.48 -16.61
CA TRP A 32 8.86 10.34 -15.15
C TRP A 32 9.72 9.21 -14.60
N MET A 33 10.28 9.40 -13.40
CA MET A 33 10.86 8.34 -12.59
C MET A 33 10.04 8.19 -11.32
N VAL A 34 9.43 7.03 -11.15
CA VAL A 34 8.53 6.72 -10.04
C VAL A 34 9.24 5.80 -9.07
N ARG A 35 9.29 6.18 -7.79
CA ARG A 35 9.88 5.37 -6.73
C ARG A 35 8.90 5.19 -5.58
N VAL A 36 9.00 4.05 -4.89
CA VAL A 36 8.24 3.82 -3.65
C VAL A 36 8.94 4.57 -2.53
N ALA A 37 8.22 5.48 -1.89
CA ALA A 37 8.71 6.27 -0.75
C ALA A 37 8.30 5.64 0.59
N ASP A 38 7.10 5.05 0.65
CA ASP A 38 6.59 4.34 1.82
C ASP A 38 5.80 3.10 1.37
N ALA A 39 5.89 2.03 2.16
CA ALA A 39 5.24 0.76 1.89
C ALA A 39 4.74 0.12 3.19
N ARG A 40 3.43 -0.12 3.30
CA ARG A 40 2.82 -0.67 4.52
C ARG A 40 1.86 -1.79 4.23
N TYR A 41 2.00 -2.89 4.96
CA TYR A 41 1.08 -4.02 4.91
C TYR A 41 -0.03 -3.87 5.96
N HIS A 42 -1.26 -4.12 5.54
CA HIS A 42 -2.42 -4.22 6.41
C HIS A 42 -3.11 -5.56 6.16
N TRP A 43 -3.35 -6.33 7.23
CA TRP A 43 -3.99 -7.63 7.11
C TRP A 43 -5.50 -7.46 6.92
N TYR A 44 -5.96 -7.60 5.67
CA TYR A 44 -7.35 -7.35 5.27
C TYR A 44 -8.36 -8.22 6.01
N ASP A 45 -8.03 -9.50 6.20
CA ASP A 45 -8.95 -10.46 6.82
C ASP A 45 -9.35 -10.07 8.25
N LEU A 46 -8.47 -9.37 8.99
CA LEU A 46 -8.76 -8.97 10.36
C LEU A 46 -9.86 -7.92 10.47
N PHE A 47 -9.93 -6.95 9.57
CA PHE A 47 -10.87 -5.82 9.69
C PHE A 47 -12.04 -5.86 8.71
N ALA A 48 -11.99 -6.70 7.68
CA ALA A 48 -13.09 -6.86 6.72
C ALA A 48 -14.33 -7.59 7.26
N GLY A 49 -14.39 -7.82 8.58
CA GLY A 49 -15.51 -8.44 9.27
C GLY A 49 -15.48 -9.97 9.25
N PHE A 50 -14.33 -10.57 8.91
CA PHE A 50 -14.13 -12.03 8.94
C PHE A 50 -13.58 -12.52 10.29
N ALA A 51 -13.10 -11.62 11.14
CA ALA A 51 -12.67 -11.93 12.50
C ALA A 51 -13.69 -11.40 13.53
N ASP A 52 -13.78 -12.09 14.68
CA ASP A 52 -14.54 -11.60 15.83
C ASP A 52 -13.98 -10.25 16.29
N LYS A 53 -14.87 -9.31 16.62
CA LYS A 53 -14.47 -7.97 17.09
C LYS A 53 -14.00 -8.06 18.54
N PRO A 54 -12.70 -7.89 18.83
CA PRO A 54 -12.21 -7.90 20.21
C PRO A 54 -12.68 -6.63 20.94
N ASP A 55 -12.71 -6.66 22.27
CA ASP A 55 -12.95 -5.46 23.08
C ASP A 55 -11.83 -4.44 22.82
N ILE A 56 -12.17 -3.17 22.60
CA ILE A 56 -11.20 -2.07 22.42
C ILE A 56 -10.32 -1.86 23.67
N ARG A 57 -10.74 -2.36 24.83
CA ARG A 57 -9.95 -2.36 26.07
C ARG A 57 -8.83 -3.41 26.05
N ASP A 58 -8.93 -4.42 25.20
CA ASP A 58 -7.87 -5.40 24.94
C ASP A 58 -6.77 -4.76 24.07
N PRO A 59 -5.47 -4.95 24.39
CA PRO A 59 -4.36 -4.72 23.47
C PRO A 59 -4.61 -5.15 22.01
N ILE A 60 -5.22 -6.31 21.75
CA ILE A 60 -5.51 -6.78 20.39
C ILE A 60 -6.59 -5.91 19.72
N GLY A 61 -7.65 -5.55 20.46
CA GLY A 61 -8.69 -4.65 19.94
C GLY A 61 -8.15 -3.27 19.58
N ARG A 62 -7.24 -2.72 20.40
CA ARG A 62 -6.53 -1.46 20.09
C ARG A 62 -5.67 -1.58 18.83
N TYR A 63 -4.95 -2.68 18.68
CA TYR A 63 -4.14 -2.95 17.50
C TYR A 63 -5.00 -2.94 16.22
N MET A 64 -6.12 -3.69 16.22
CA MET A 64 -7.02 -3.76 15.06
C MET A 64 -7.64 -2.41 14.74
N ARG A 65 -8.03 -1.63 15.76
CA ARG A 65 -8.59 -0.29 15.55
C ARG A 65 -7.56 0.68 15.00
N ARG A 66 -6.30 0.60 15.44
CA ARG A 66 -5.20 1.41 14.89
C ARG A 66 -4.97 1.10 13.41
N MET A 67 -4.90 -0.18 13.04
CA MET A 67 -4.77 -0.58 11.63
C MET A 67 -5.90 -0.03 10.77
N GLN A 68 -7.15 -0.12 11.26
CA GLN A 68 -8.30 0.43 10.54
C GLN A 68 -8.20 1.95 10.38
N PHE A 69 -7.79 2.66 11.43
CA PHE A 69 -7.62 4.11 11.39
C PHE A 69 -6.51 4.54 10.42
N GLU A 70 -5.39 3.82 10.39
CA GLU A 70 -4.31 4.07 9.42
C GLU A 70 -4.81 3.91 7.98
N LEU A 71 -5.60 2.87 7.69
CA LEU A 71 -6.18 2.66 6.38
C LEU A 71 -7.25 3.72 6.03
N GLU A 72 -8.06 4.16 7.00
CA GLU A 72 -8.99 5.28 6.84
C GLU A 72 -8.24 6.61 6.57
N ALA A 73 -7.12 6.85 7.24
CA ALA A 73 -6.31 8.05 7.04
C ALA A 73 -5.69 8.09 5.62
N THR A 74 -5.25 6.94 5.10
CA THR A 74 -4.71 6.83 3.72
C THR A 74 -5.80 6.95 2.65
N ALA A 75 -7.09 6.82 3.01
CA ALA A 75 -8.20 6.99 2.05
C ALA A 75 -8.37 8.45 1.58
N HIS A 76 -7.83 9.42 2.31
CA HIS A 76 -7.78 10.81 1.88
C HIS A 76 -6.60 11.11 0.93
N GLN A 77 -5.57 10.27 0.98
CA GLN A 77 -4.37 10.37 0.15
C GLN A 77 -4.57 9.62 -1.17
N ARG A 78 -3.85 10.04 -2.22
CA ARG A 78 -3.83 9.38 -3.54
C ARG A 78 -2.73 8.32 -3.59
N HIS A 79 -2.72 7.42 -2.60
CA HIS A 79 -1.79 6.29 -2.59
C HIS A 79 -2.30 5.17 -3.49
N LEU A 80 -1.38 4.30 -3.89
CA LEU A 80 -1.71 3.06 -4.55
C LEU A 80 -1.84 1.95 -3.51
N PHE A 81 -2.57 0.90 -3.82
CA PHE A 81 -2.53 -0.31 -3.02
C PHE A 81 -2.50 -1.56 -3.90
N LEU A 82 -1.82 -2.59 -3.41
CA LEU A 82 -1.82 -3.93 -3.98
C LEU A 82 -2.55 -4.86 -3.03
N ALA A 83 -3.58 -5.55 -3.52
CA ALA A 83 -4.15 -6.69 -2.80
C ALA A 83 -3.27 -7.90 -3.07
N VAL A 84 -2.68 -8.44 -2.01
CA VAL A 84 -1.77 -9.57 -2.08
C VAL A 84 -2.30 -10.75 -1.29
N SER A 85 -1.93 -11.96 -1.70
CA SER A 85 -2.15 -13.16 -0.91
C SER A 85 -0.83 -13.75 -0.43
N ARG A 86 -0.83 -14.33 0.77
CA ARG A 86 0.24 -15.21 1.25
C ARG A 86 -0.37 -16.53 1.74
N PRO A 87 0.39 -17.65 1.71
CA PRO A 87 -0.07 -18.88 2.36
C PRO A 87 -0.48 -18.58 3.80
N ARG A 88 -1.57 -19.19 4.26
CA ARG A 88 -2.08 -18.96 5.61
C ARG A 88 -0.99 -19.23 6.65
N VAL A 89 -0.78 -18.31 7.60
CA VAL A 89 0.16 -18.53 8.72
C VAL A 89 -0.55 -18.27 10.03
N ARG A 90 -0.48 -19.22 10.97
CA ARG A 90 -1.01 -19.07 12.33
C ARG A 90 0.03 -19.48 13.35
N PHE A 91 -0.08 -18.97 14.58
CA PHE A 91 0.67 -19.53 15.69
C PHE A 91 0.06 -20.86 16.12
N ASP A 92 0.89 -21.88 16.33
CA ASP A 92 0.43 -23.15 16.92
C ASP A 92 0.26 -22.96 18.43
N ILE A 93 -0.98 -22.72 18.87
CA ILE A 93 -1.31 -22.53 20.30
C ILE A 93 -1.09 -23.78 21.15
N SER A 94 -1.02 -24.96 20.54
CA SER A 94 -0.70 -26.22 21.21
C SER A 94 0.81 -26.45 21.34
N GLY A 95 1.59 -25.72 20.53
CA GLY A 95 3.04 -25.79 20.50
C GLY A 95 3.70 -25.09 21.69
N VAL A 96 4.92 -25.52 22.00
CA VAL A 96 5.71 -24.93 23.09
C VAL A 96 6.55 -23.78 22.56
N VAL A 97 6.37 -22.60 23.16
CA VAL A 97 7.27 -21.46 22.95
C VAL A 97 8.61 -21.72 23.63
N GLN A 98 9.71 -21.55 22.91
CA GLN A 98 11.06 -21.80 23.42
C GLN A 98 11.89 -20.53 23.46
N TRP A 99 12.77 -20.46 24.45
CA TRP A 99 13.71 -19.35 24.62
C TRP A 99 15.14 -19.84 24.52
N GLY A 100 15.98 -19.04 23.84
CA GLY A 100 17.42 -19.22 23.89
C GLY A 100 17.96 -19.06 25.32
N PHE A 101 18.91 -19.89 25.71
CA PHE A 101 19.41 -20.02 27.09
C PHE A 101 20.04 -18.74 27.66
N PHE A 102 20.58 -17.85 26.82
CA PHE A 102 21.20 -16.56 27.22
C PHE A 102 20.83 -15.38 26.33
N SER A 103 19.70 -15.45 25.61
CA SER A 103 19.33 -14.41 24.66
C SER A 103 17.83 -14.18 24.64
N LEU A 104 17.43 -13.07 24.02
CA LEU A 104 16.04 -12.80 23.69
C LEU A 104 15.61 -13.45 22.37
N LYS A 105 16.28 -14.55 22.00
CA LYS A 105 15.85 -15.41 20.90
C LYS A 105 14.64 -16.20 21.34
N LEU A 106 13.53 -15.94 20.67
CA LEU A 106 12.23 -16.52 20.90
C LEU A 106 11.87 -17.40 19.70
N THR A 107 11.70 -18.70 19.93
CA THR A 107 11.21 -19.63 18.92
C THR A 107 9.71 -19.84 19.12
N LEU A 108 8.95 -19.48 18.09
CA LEU A 108 7.51 -19.54 18.04
C LEU A 108 7.07 -20.67 17.11
N PRO A 109 6.17 -21.56 17.55
CA PRO A 109 5.64 -22.61 16.70
C PRO A 109 4.57 -22.03 15.76
N LEU A 110 4.57 -22.46 14.50
CA LEU A 110 3.69 -21.97 13.44
C LEU A 110 2.93 -23.12 12.77
N LEU A 111 1.75 -22.80 12.25
CA LEU A 111 0.98 -23.63 11.33
C LEU A 111 0.92 -22.93 9.97
N MET A 112 1.32 -23.65 8.92
CA MET A 112 1.53 -23.11 7.58
C MET A 112 0.58 -23.75 6.54
N GLY A 113 -0.11 -22.91 5.79
CA GLY A 113 -0.99 -23.28 4.68
C GLY A 113 -2.29 -23.96 5.11
N ALA A 114 -3.02 -24.48 4.12
CA ALA A 114 -4.28 -25.20 4.30
C ALA A 114 -4.12 -26.48 5.14
N ASP A 115 -3.00 -27.19 4.95
CA ASP A 115 -2.70 -28.46 5.62
C ASP A 115 -2.21 -28.28 7.06
N GLU A 116 -2.16 -27.04 7.57
CA GLU A 116 -1.66 -26.68 8.90
C GLU A 116 -0.29 -27.32 9.21
N ARG A 117 0.61 -27.30 8.21
CA ARG A 117 1.94 -27.90 8.35
C ARG A 117 2.69 -27.22 9.48
N LYS A 118 3.11 -28.02 10.47
CA LYS A 118 3.89 -27.54 11.60
C LYS A 118 5.25 -27.01 11.14
N ASP A 119 5.56 -25.81 11.59
CA ASP A 119 6.83 -25.13 11.35
C ASP A 119 7.19 -24.31 12.60
N SER A 120 8.31 -23.58 12.56
CA SER A 120 8.65 -22.61 13.61
C SER A 120 9.45 -21.44 13.06
N VAL A 121 9.34 -20.31 13.75
CA VAL A 121 10.15 -19.13 13.48
C VAL A 121 10.94 -18.75 14.71
N THR A 122 12.24 -18.51 14.55
CA THR A 122 13.08 -17.96 15.61
C THR A 122 13.33 -16.49 15.34
N ILE A 123 12.92 -15.64 16.26
CA ILE A 123 13.11 -14.19 16.19
C ILE A 123 13.98 -13.72 17.36
N GLU A 124 14.68 -12.60 17.17
CA GLU A 124 15.47 -11.97 18.23
C GLU A 124 14.80 -10.68 18.70
N LEU A 125 14.28 -10.69 19.94
CA LEU A 125 13.60 -9.53 20.50
C LEU A 125 14.61 -8.50 21.02
N LYS A 126 14.24 -7.23 20.89
CA LYS A 126 14.94 -6.10 21.53
C LYS A 126 14.12 -5.63 22.72
N VAL A 127 14.75 -5.36 23.85
CA VAL A 127 14.07 -4.83 25.04
C VAL A 127 13.60 -3.41 24.74
N PRO A 128 12.29 -3.11 24.81
CA PRO A 128 11.79 -1.75 24.64
C PRO A 128 12.28 -0.82 25.75
N PHE A 129 12.46 0.47 25.45
CA PHE A 129 12.92 1.45 26.44
C PHE A 129 11.99 1.56 27.66
N ALA A 130 10.67 1.41 27.46
CA ALA A 130 9.66 1.48 28.51
C ALA A 130 9.43 0.13 29.25
N ALA A 131 10.22 -0.90 28.97
CA ALA A 131 10.08 -2.21 29.60
C ALA A 131 10.51 -2.19 31.07
N THR A 132 9.73 -2.85 31.93
CA THR A 132 10.10 -3.05 33.34
C THR A 132 10.63 -4.46 33.61
N LEU A 133 10.49 -5.37 32.63
CA LEU A 133 11.04 -6.72 32.66
C LEU A 133 12.14 -6.87 31.60
N LYS A 134 13.16 -7.67 31.90
CA LYS A 134 14.22 -8.00 30.92
C LYS A 134 13.78 -9.02 29.87
N LYS A 135 12.72 -9.77 30.15
CA LYS A 135 12.17 -10.82 29.29
C LYS A 135 10.64 -10.78 29.41
N PRO A 136 9.89 -10.75 28.29
CA PRO A 136 8.45 -10.60 28.35
C PRO A 136 7.77 -11.93 28.65
N THR A 137 6.58 -11.86 29.25
CA THR A 137 5.64 -12.98 29.22
C THR A 137 4.99 -13.04 27.84
N VAL A 138 4.95 -14.22 27.23
CA VAL A 138 4.41 -14.44 25.89
C VAL A 138 3.02 -15.05 26.00
N THR A 139 2.04 -14.46 25.32
CA THR A 139 0.71 -15.06 25.13
C THR A 139 0.44 -15.16 23.64
N LEU A 140 -0.02 -16.33 23.19
CA LEU A 140 -0.35 -16.60 21.79
C LEU A 140 -1.86 -16.77 21.61
N THR A 141 -2.35 -16.24 20.51
CA THR A 141 -3.59 -16.61 19.85
C THR A 141 -3.24 -17.06 18.44
N GLU A 142 -4.18 -17.60 17.68
CA GLU A 142 -3.88 -18.04 16.30
C GLU A 142 -3.28 -16.93 15.42
N ASN A 143 -3.76 -15.69 15.57
CA ASN A 143 -3.38 -14.56 14.71
C ASN A 143 -2.38 -13.60 15.36
N PHE A 144 -2.28 -13.60 16.70
CA PHE A 144 -1.53 -12.57 17.44
C PHE A 144 -0.62 -13.16 18.50
N ILE A 145 0.49 -12.47 18.72
CA ILE A 145 1.36 -12.62 19.88
C ILE A 145 1.26 -11.35 20.73
N SER A 146 1.15 -11.54 22.04
CA SER A 146 1.29 -10.47 23.03
C SER A 146 2.58 -10.67 23.83
N LEU A 147 3.43 -9.66 23.82
CA LEU A 147 4.68 -9.59 24.58
C LEU A 147 4.49 -8.61 25.74
N ASN A 148 4.31 -9.16 26.95
CA ASN A 148 4.14 -8.36 28.15
C ASN A 148 5.48 -8.13 28.85
N TRP A 149 6.02 -6.92 28.74
CA TRP A 149 7.25 -6.46 29.35
C TRP A 149 7.05 -5.84 30.75
N GLY A 150 5.90 -6.10 31.38
CA GLY A 150 5.48 -5.55 32.67
C GLY A 150 4.70 -4.25 32.49
N GLY A 151 5.40 -3.10 32.47
CA GLY A 151 4.78 -1.78 32.26
C GLY A 151 4.34 -1.48 30.82
N LEU A 152 4.70 -2.35 29.87
CA LEU A 152 4.40 -2.23 28.45
C LEU A 152 3.92 -3.58 27.91
N VAL A 153 2.87 -3.55 27.08
CA VAL A 153 2.41 -4.72 26.33
C VAL A 153 2.47 -4.38 24.85
N GLU A 154 3.28 -5.13 24.10
CA GLU A 154 3.33 -5.07 22.64
C GLU A 154 2.48 -6.19 22.06
N VAL A 155 1.77 -5.89 20.99
CA VAL A 155 0.96 -6.86 20.25
C VAL A 155 1.36 -6.81 18.79
N PHE A 156 1.62 -7.98 18.23
CA PHE A 156 1.90 -8.16 16.82
C PHE A 156 0.91 -9.16 16.24
N SER A 157 0.41 -8.88 15.04
CA SER A 157 -0.12 -9.95 14.21
C SER A 157 1.01 -10.88 13.79
N VAL A 158 0.69 -12.10 13.38
CA VAL A 158 1.69 -13.03 12.83
C VAL A 158 2.41 -12.41 11.62
N HIS A 159 1.70 -11.63 10.78
CA HIS A 159 2.31 -10.97 9.63
C HIS A 159 3.23 -9.82 10.04
N ASP A 160 2.85 -9.02 11.03
CA ASP A 160 3.69 -7.92 11.53
C ASP A 160 4.97 -8.46 12.16
N LEU A 161 4.87 -9.56 12.91
CA LEU A 161 6.04 -10.21 13.50
C LEU A 161 6.99 -10.71 12.42
N LEU A 162 6.46 -11.34 11.38
CA LEU A 162 7.25 -11.83 10.25
C LEU A 162 7.82 -10.67 9.42
N GLN A 163 7.15 -9.53 9.32
CA GLN A 163 7.70 -8.35 8.65
C GLN A 163 8.83 -7.70 9.47
N THR A 164 8.64 -7.60 10.79
CA THR A 164 9.53 -6.82 11.68
C THR A 164 10.82 -7.55 12.04
N TYR A 165 10.76 -8.87 12.20
CA TYR A 165 11.87 -9.65 12.75
C TYR A 165 12.49 -10.57 11.71
N ALA A 166 13.82 -10.68 11.79
CA ALA A 166 14.59 -11.55 10.93
C ALA A 166 14.16 -13.01 10.99
N HIS A 167 13.86 -13.58 9.82
CA HIS A 167 13.49 -14.98 9.68
C HIS A 167 13.93 -15.56 8.33
N THR A 168 13.86 -16.89 8.23
CA THR A 168 14.25 -17.64 7.02
C THR A 168 13.07 -18.05 6.14
N LEU A 169 11.83 -17.80 6.56
CA LEU A 169 10.64 -18.16 5.79
C LEU A 169 10.61 -17.39 4.46
N GLN A 170 10.48 -18.13 3.34
CA GLN A 170 10.34 -17.55 2.01
C GLN A 170 8.90 -17.69 1.54
N LEU A 171 8.13 -16.62 1.75
CA LEU A 171 6.69 -16.59 1.49
C LEU A 171 6.39 -15.35 0.63
N PRO A 172 6.51 -15.44 -0.70
CA PRO A 172 6.31 -14.28 -1.56
C PRO A 172 4.86 -13.81 -1.49
N SER A 173 4.69 -12.49 -1.57
CA SER A 173 3.40 -11.81 -1.62
C SER A 173 2.88 -11.81 -3.06
N LYS A 174 1.86 -12.62 -3.36
CA LYS A 174 1.28 -12.71 -4.70
C LYS A 174 0.24 -11.61 -4.90
N VAL A 175 0.50 -10.67 -5.79
CA VAL A 175 -0.41 -9.59 -6.20
C VAL A 175 -1.53 -10.14 -7.06
N HIS A 176 -2.77 -9.76 -6.74
CA HIS A 176 -3.98 -10.14 -7.48
C HIS A 176 -4.79 -8.95 -7.97
N TYR A 177 -4.65 -7.79 -7.33
CA TYR A 177 -5.42 -6.60 -7.65
C TYR A 177 -4.63 -5.35 -7.28
N VAL A 178 -4.73 -4.32 -8.12
CA VAL A 178 -4.13 -3.00 -7.92
C VAL A 178 -5.25 -1.96 -7.81
N GLY A 179 -5.12 -0.99 -6.92
CA GLY A 179 -6.08 0.11 -6.85
C GLY A 179 -5.49 1.37 -6.26
N GLN A 180 -6.34 2.38 -6.10
CA GLN A 180 -6.02 3.62 -5.39
C GLN A 180 -6.73 3.62 -4.03
N THR A 181 -6.08 4.17 -3.00
CA THR A 181 -6.66 4.25 -1.65
C THR A 181 -7.80 5.28 -1.57
N ARG A 182 -7.77 6.30 -2.45
CA ARG A 182 -8.81 7.32 -2.55
C ARG A 182 -10.17 6.70 -2.84
N ASP A 183 -11.07 6.78 -1.87
CA ASP A 183 -12.39 6.17 -1.92
C ASP A 183 -13.40 7.06 -1.18
N GLU A 184 -14.25 7.76 -1.94
CA GLU A 184 -15.23 8.72 -1.39
C GLU A 184 -16.22 8.07 -0.41
N ASP A 185 -16.52 6.79 -0.61
CA ASP A 185 -17.40 6.01 0.26
C ASP A 185 -16.65 5.35 1.44
N GLY A 186 -15.31 5.40 1.43
CA GLY A 186 -14.43 4.78 2.42
C GLY A 186 -14.61 3.26 2.51
N ARG A 187 -14.96 2.60 1.40
CA ARG A 187 -15.18 1.15 1.32
C ARG A 187 -13.90 0.38 1.62
N LEU A 188 -12.73 0.84 1.20
CA LEU A 188 -11.44 0.19 1.51
C LEU A 188 -11.19 0.13 3.03
N GLY A 189 -11.20 1.27 3.72
CA GLY A 189 -11.01 1.37 5.18
C GLY A 189 -12.09 0.64 6.01
N LYS A 190 -13.32 0.56 5.47
CA LYS A 190 -14.42 -0.22 6.08
C LYS A 190 -14.38 -1.71 5.73
N GLY A 191 -13.42 -2.16 4.93
CA GLY A 191 -13.31 -3.55 4.49
C GLY A 191 -14.46 -4.02 3.60
N ARG A 192 -15.07 -3.12 2.81
CA ARG A 192 -16.26 -3.35 1.96
C ARG A 192 -15.99 -3.22 0.47
N LEU A 193 -14.73 -3.18 0.05
CA LEU A 193 -14.39 -3.08 -1.37
C LEU A 193 -14.80 -4.38 -2.10
N PRO A 194 -15.74 -4.35 -3.08
CA PRO A 194 -16.29 -5.57 -3.68
C PRO A 194 -15.24 -6.44 -4.38
N ALA A 195 -14.21 -5.83 -4.97
CA ALA A 195 -13.11 -6.56 -5.60
C ALA A 195 -12.36 -7.45 -4.60
N LEU A 196 -12.12 -6.95 -3.38
CA LEU A 196 -11.43 -7.72 -2.32
C LEU A 196 -12.31 -8.82 -1.75
N HIS A 197 -13.63 -8.62 -1.66
CA HIS A 197 -14.55 -9.70 -1.27
C HIS A 197 -14.58 -10.83 -2.29
N LYS A 198 -14.63 -10.49 -3.58
CA LYS A 198 -14.54 -11.48 -4.66
C LYS A 198 -13.20 -12.23 -4.63
N LEU A 199 -12.10 -11.50 -4.45
CA LEU A 199 -10.77 -12.08 -4.32
C LEU A 199 -10.69 -13.04 -3.13
N ARG A 200 -11.18 -12.61 -1.96
CA ARG A 200 -11.19 -13.42 -0.74
C ARG A 200 -12.02 -14.70 -0.89
N ALA A 201 -13.14 -14.61 -1.59
CA ALA A 201 -13.97 -15.76 -1.92
C ALA A 201 -13.27 -16.75 -2.88
N GLN A 202 -12.47 -16.24 -3.83
CA GLN A 202 -11.69 -17.08 -4.75
C GLN A 202 -10.53 -17.78 -4.06
N LEU A 203 -9.84 -17.09 -3.14
CA LEU A 203 -8.68 -17.63 -2.43
C LEU A 203 -9.05 -18.63 -1.32
N GLY A 204 -10.29 -18.58 -0.81
CA GLY A 204 -10.72 -19.48 0.26
C GLY A 204 -9.94 -19.27 1.56
N MET A 205 -10.07 -20.19 2.51
CA MET A 205 -9.45 -20.06 3.84
C MET A 205 -7.95 -20.44 3.86
N ASP A 206 -7.37 -20.76 2.71
CA ASP A 206 -6.02 -21.32 2.59
C ASP A 206 -4.95 -20.23 2.47
N TYR A 207 -5.38 -19.01 2.20
CA TYR A 207 -4.53 -17.84 2.02
C TYR A 207 -5.01 -16.68 2.89
N ASP A 208 -4.04 -15.96 3.44
CA ASP A 208 -4.27 -14.66 4.06
C ASP A 208 -4.24 -13.58 2.98
N THR A 209 -5.22 -12.68 3.04
CA THR A 209 -5.32 -11.51 2.16
C THR A 209 -4.76 -10.29 2.88
N LEU A 210 -3.78 -9.63 2.28
CA LEU A 210 -3.22 -8.38 2.77
C LEU A 210 -3.40 -7.26 1.75
N ILE A 211 -3.38 -6.02 2.23
CA ILE A 211 -3.29 -4.81 1.42
C ILE A 211 -1.91 -4.23 1.66
N LEU A 212 -1.12 -4.11 0.60
CA LEU A 212 0.10 -3.32 0.60
C LEU A 212 -0.21 -1.92 0.09
N VAL A 213 -0.22 -0.93 0.96
CA VAL A 213 -0.36 0.49 0.60
C VAL A 213 1.00 1.05 0.22
N LEU A 214 1.05 1.76 -0.90
CA LEU A 214 2.27 2.34 -1.48
C LEU A 214 2.12 3.86 -1.57
N GLY A 215 2.98 4.57 -0.84
CA GLY A 215 3.29 5.98 -1.09
C GLY A 215 4.35 6.07 -2.19
N VAL A 216 4.10 6.86 -3.23
CA VAL A 216 5.00 7.00 -4.38
C VAL A 216 5.47 8.43 -4.56
N GLU A 217 6.74 8.56 -4.93
CA GLU A 217 7.35 9.80 -5.37
C GLU A 217 7.55 9.77 -6.88
N VAL A 218 7.33 10.90 -7.54
CA VAL A 218 7.43 11.04 -8.99
C VAL A 218 8.38 12.18 -9.31
N ASP A 219 9.56 11.85 -9.80
CA ASP A 219 10.51 12.82 -10.34
C ASP A 219 10.17 13.08 -11.81
N VAL A 220 9.86 14.32 -12.15
CA VAL A 220 9.56 14.72 -13.52
C VAL A 220 10.79 15.30 -14.21
N SER A 221 11.21 14.67 -15.30
CA SER A 221 12.19 15.23 -16.23
C SER A 221 11.46 15.96 -17.36
N CYS A 222 11.58 17.28 -17.38
CA CYS A 222 10.93 18.19 -18.31
C CYS A 222 11.79 19.45 -18.48
N ALA A 223 11.83 20.02 -19.69
CA ALA A 223 12.60 21.25 -19.95
C ALA A 223 12.05 22.47 -19.18
N GLU A 224 10.78 22.45 -18.82
CA GLU A 224 10.07 23.51 -18.07
C GLU A 224 10.02 23.24 -16.55
N GLY A 225 10.69 22.18 -16.07
CA GLY A 225 10.64 21.74 -14.68
C GLY A 225 9.44 20.86 -14.34
N ASP A 226 9.29 20.48 -13.07
CA ASP A 226 8.14 19.70 -12.61
C ASP A 226 6.90 20.60 -12.47
N PRO A 227 5.77 20.30 -13.13
CA PRO A 227 4.49 20.97 -12.90
C PRO A 227 4.14 21.13 -11.40
N ALA A 228 4.43 20.16 -10.55
CA ALA A 228 4.12 20.21 -9.11
C ALA A 228 4.83 21.35 -8.37
N GLU A 229 5.95 21.87 -8.91
CA GLU A 229 6.71 22.98 -8.31
C GLU A 229 6.18 24.36 -8.73
N LEU A 230 5.23 24.43 -9.68
CA LEU A 230 4.66 25.69 -10.14
C LEU A 230 3.82 26.34 -9.02
N PRO A 231 3.92 27.66 -8.78
CA PRO A 231 3.18 28.34 -7.72
C PRO A 231 1.66 28.14 -7.74
N HIS A 232 1.06 28.03 -8.93
CA HIS A 232 -0.38 27.74 -9.08
C HIS A 232 -0.77 26.36 -8.51
N ASN A 233 0.12 25.38 -8.67
CA ASN A 233 -0.11 24.01 -8.24
C ASN A 233 0.19 23.80 -6.75
N ALA A 234 0.66 24.82 -6.03
CA ALA A 234 0.68 24.80 -4.57
C ALA A 234 -0.74 24.85 -3.96
N HIS A 235 -1.76 25.22 -4.74
CA HIS A 235 -3.15 25.16 -4.30
C HIS A 235 -3.62 23.70 -4.12
N PRO A 236 -4.26 23.32 -2.99
CA PRO A 236 -4.57 21.92 -2.68
C PRO A 236 -5.38 21.16 -3.75
N LEU A 237 -6.32 21.84 -4.42
CA LEU A 237 -7.14 21.20 -5.47
C LEU A 237 -6.31 20.89 -6.73
N ALA A 238 -5.43 21.81 -7.13
CA ALA A 238 -4.55 21.61 -8.27
C ALA A 238 -3.50 20.52 -7.97
N ALA A 239 -2.95 20.51 -6.75
CA ALA A 239 -2.05 19.47 -6.28
C ALA A 239 -2.71 18.08 -6.26
N ASP A 240 -3.93 17.95 -5.71
CA ASP A 240 -4.68 16.67 -5.71
C ASP A 240 -4.98 16.20 -7.14
N ALA A 241 -5.32 17.12 -8.04
CA ALA A 241 -5.57 16.80 -9.45
C ALA A 241 -4.31 16.26 -10.15
N LEU A 242 -3.15 16.89 -9.98
CA LEU A 242 -1.88 16.37 -10.51
C LEU A 242 -1.52 15.01 -9.91
N GLN A 243 -1.70 14.85 -8.61
CA GLN A 243 -1.41 13.58 -7.95
C GLN A 243 -2.37 12.47 -8.42
N ALA A 244 -3.63 12.78 -8.68
CA ALA A 244 -4.59 11.85 -9.26
C ALA A 244 -4.16 11.42 -10.67
N GLU A 245 -3.71 12.36 -11.51
CA GLU A 245 -3.20 12.06 -12.85
C GLU A 245 -1.98 11.14 -12.81
N ARG A 246 -1.03 11.41 -11.91
CA ARG A 246 0.14 10.54 -11.69
C ARG A 246 -0.28 9.15 -11.21
N ALA A 247 -1.18 9.08 -10.23
CA ALA A 247 -1.70 7.83 -9.71
C ALA A 247 -2.40 7.00 -10.80
N ASP A 248 -3.21 7.61 -11.66
CA ASP A 248 -3.90 6.95 -12.77
C ASP A 248 -2.90 6.27 -13.74
N VAL A 249 -1.79 6.95 -14.07
CA VAL A 249 -0.74 6.42 -14.96
C VAL A 249 0.00 5.26 -14.30
N ILE A 250 0.39 5.42 -13.03
CA ILE A 250 1.15 4.40 -12.30
C ILE A 250 0.26 3.17 -12.03
N GLU A 251 -1.00 3.36 -11.64
CA GLU A 251 -1.98 2.28 -11.46
C GLU A 251 -2.13 1.47 -12.76
N ALA A 252 -2.25 2.14 -13.91
CA ALA A 252 -2.39 1.46 -15.20
C ALA A 252 -1.19 0.56 -15.53
N ALA A 253 0.04 1.02 -15.26
CA ALA A 253 1.24 0.20 -15.44
C ALA A 253 1.26 -1.01 -14.49
N LEU A 254 0.95 -0.80 -13.22
CA LEU A 254 0.92 -1.87 -12.22
C LEU A 254 -0.15 -2.91 -12.52
N ILE A 255 -1.33 -2.49 -12.98
CA ILE A 255 -2.38 -3.41 -13.46
C ILE A 255 -1.85 -4.23 -14.62
N ARG A 256 -1.26 -3.58 -15.64
CA ARG A 256 -0.72 -4.30 -16.80
C ARG A 256 0.33 -5.32 -16.40
N TYR A 257 1.19 -4.96 -15.45
CA TYR A 257 2.30 -5.79 -15.00
C TYR A 257 1.83 -6.97 -14.13
N PHE A 258 1.03 -6.72 -13.10
CA PHE A 258 0.64 -7.74 -12.13
C PHE A 258 -0.67 -8.45 -12.44
N GLU A 259 -1.67 -7.78 -13.02
CA GLU A 259 -2.99 -8.35 -13.37
C GLU A 259 -3.07 -8.81 -14.84
N GLY A 260 -2.07 -8.49 -15.66
CA GLY A 260 -1.95 -8.89 -17.06
C GLY A 260 -2.77 -8.02 -18.02
N SER A 261 -2.90 -8.50 -19.27
CA SER A 261 -3.56 -7.74 -20.36
C SER A 261 -5.09 -7.71 -20.26
N THR A 262 -5.69 -8.65 -19.53
CA THR A 262 -7.14 -8.80 -19.38
C THR A 262 -7.51 -9.01 -17.90
N PRO A 263 -7.50 -7.94 -17.08
CA PRO A 263 -7.77 -8.03 -15.65
C PRO A 263 -9.14 -8.66 -15.35
N ARG A 264 -9.15 -9.81 -14.67
CA ARG A 264 -10.37 -10.64 -14.44
C ARG A 264 -11.40 -9.95 -13.54
N LEU A 265 -10.97 -9.08 -12.64
CA LEU A 265 -11.82 -8.43 -11.64
C LEU A 265 -12.46 -7.12 -12.12
N ARG A 266 -12.20 -6.69 -13.37
CA ARG A 266 -12.64 -5.40 -13.91
C ARG A 266 -13.68 -5.54 -15.02
N PRO A 267 -14.86 -4.90 -14.89
CA PRO A 267 -15.84 -4.81 -15.97
C PRO A 267 -15.29 -4.14 -17.23
N ALA A 268 -15.88 -4.43 -18.40
CA ALA A 268 -15.46 -3.84 -19.67
C ALA A 268 -15.62 -2.32 -19.70
N ASP A 269 -16.70 -1.78 -19.12
CA ASP A 269 -16.96 -0.34 -19.08
C ASP A 269 -15.91 0.40 -18.24
N GLU A 270 -15.52 -0.16 -17.08
CA GLU A 270 -14.45 0.38 -16.25
C GLU A 270 -13.13 0.45 -17.02
N ARG A 271 -12.79 -0.61 -17.78
CA ARG A 271 -11.58 -0.65 -18.61
C ARG A 271 -11.60 0.42 -19.70
N LYS A 272 -12.75 0.66 -20.33
CA LYS A 272 -12.91 1.69 -21.35
C LYS A 272 -12.72 3.10 -20.76
N MET A 273 -13.39 3.41 -19.65
CA MET A 273 -13.27 4.71 -18.98
C MET A 273 -11.83 4.99 -18.55
N ARG A 274 -11.13 3.97 -18.02
CA ARG A 274 -9.71 4.08 -17.67
C ARG A 274 -8.82 4.32 -18.86
N ALA A 275 -9.08 3.68 -19.99
CA ALA A 275 -8.32 3.90 -21.22
C ALA A 275 -8.46 5.34 -21.74
N GLU A 276 -9.69 5.86 -21.77
CA GLU A 276 -9.98 7.25 -22.15
C GLU A 276 -9.29 8.24 -21.20
N ARG A 277 -9.38 7.97 -19.88
CA ARG A 277 -8.72 8.77 -18.85
C ARG A 277 -7.20 8.76 -19.03
N LEU A 278 -6.60 7.61 -19.28
CA LEU A 278 -5.15 7.47 -19.46
C LEU A 278 -4.65 8.23 -20.68
N THR A 279 -5.37 8.18 -21.81
CA THR A 279 -5.07 8.98 -23.01
C THR A 279 -5.17 10.48 -22.72
N ALA A 280 -6.20 10.91 -21.97
CA ALA A 280 -6.35 12.31 -21.59
C ALA A 280 -5.18 12.78 -20.71
N VAL A 281 -4.76 11.97 -19.73
CA VAL A 281 -3.63 12.29 -18.85
C VAL A 281 -2.31 12.34 -19.62
N GLN A 282 -2.07 11.37 -20.51
CA GLN A 282 -0.90 11.34 -21.38
C GLN A 282 -0.79 12.62 -22.20
N THR A 283 -1.90 13.01 -22.84
CA THR A 283 -1.97 14.19 -23.70
C THR A 283 -1.77 15.46 -22.89
N ALA A 284 -2.46 15.59 -21.75
CA ALA A 284 -2.41 16.79 -20.91
C ALA A 284 -1.02 17.04 -20.31
N ASN A 285 -0.27 15.98 -20.00
CA ASN A 285 1.07 16.09 -19.42
C ASN A 285 2.19 15.94 -20.45
N HIS A 286 1.88 15.82 -21.74
CA HIS A 286 2.87 15.53 -22.79
C HIS A 286 3.81 14.36 -22.40
N LEU A 287 3.25 13.33 -21.75
CA LEU A 287 4.01 12.23 -21.18
C LEU A 287 4.49 11.29 -22.29
N VAL A 288 5.81 11.18 -22.44
CA VAL A 288 6.46 10.33 -23.44
C VAL A 288 6.67 8.91 -22.90
N GLN A 289 7.26 8.82 -21.71
CA GLN A 289 7.64 7.56 -21.07
C GLN A 289 7.78 7.74 -19.57
N TYR A 290 7.79 6.64 -18.83
CA TYR A 290 7.98 6.66 -17.40
C TYR A 290 8.61 5.34 -16.94
N THR A 291 9.39 5.42 -15.88
CA THR A 291 10.06 4.26 -15.27
C THR A 291 9.51 4.06 -13.86
N LEU A 292 9.14 2.83 -13.51
CA LEU A 292 8.74 2.47 -12.14
C LEU A 292 9.83 1.64 -11.49
N ASP A 293 10.30 2.10 -10.35
CA ASP A 293 11.22 1.38 -9.48
C ASP A 293 10.48 0.91 -8.22
N LEU A 294 10.00 -0.32 -8.26
CA LEU A 294 9.27 -0.96 -7.16
C LEU A 294 10.25 -1.69 -6.25
N ALA A 295 11.07 -0.92 -5.52
CA ALA A 295 11.82 -1.39 -4.37
C ALA A 295 11.03 -1.03 -3.11
N LEU A 296 10.59 -2.02 -2.33
CA LEU A 296 9.79 -1.74 -1.13
C LEU A 296 10.72 -1.35 0.04
N PRO A 297 10.70 -0.09 0.52
CA PRO A 297 11.48 0.29 1.69
C PRO A 297 10.95 -0.46 2.92
N GLU A 298 11.85 -0.87 3.81
CA GLU A 298 11.50 -1.46 5.13
C GLU A 298 10.58 -2.70 5.07
N ALA A 299 10.48 -3.31 3.89
CA ALA A 299 9.70 -4.52 3.70
C ALA A 299 10.52 -5.80 3.89
N ASP A 300 11.81 -5.71 4.27
CA ASP A 300 12.78 -6.79 4.55
C ASP A 300 12.33 -8.21 4.14
N TYR A 301 11.50 -8.88 4.95
CA TYR A 301 11.10 -10.29 4.75
C TYR A 301 9.74 -10.49 4.02
N TYR A 302 9.15 -9.39 3.59
CA TYR A 302 7.90 -9.20 2.83
C TYR A 302 8.15 -8.49 1.49
N ASP A 303 9.41 -8.27 1.12
CA ASP A 303 9.82 -7.50 -0.05
C ASP A 303 9.55 -8.22 -1.39
N GLN A 304 9.42 -9.55 -1.36
CA GLN A 304 9.19 -10.35 -2.56
C GLN A 304 7.75 -10.25 -3.05
N LEU A 305 7.55 -9.49 -4.13
CA LEU A 305 6.29 -9.43 -4.86
C LEU A 305 6.30 -10.37 -6.07
N CYS A 306 5.16 -10.98 -6.38
CA CYS A 306 4.96 -11.78 -7.59
C CYS A 306 3.51 -11.68 -8.08
N SER A 307 3.20 -12.28 -9.23
CA SER A 307 1.81 -12.51 -9.66
C SER A 307 1.68 -13.78 -10.49
N GLU A 308 0.53 -14.01 -11.12
CA GLU A 308 0.38 -15.05 -12.16
C GLU A 308 1.28 -14.80 -13.37
N PHE A 309 1.66 -13.55 -13.62
CA PHE A 309 2.41 -13.13 -14.82
C PHE A 309 3.87 -12.75 -14.53
N VAL A 310 4.22 -12.56 -13.25
CA VAL A 310 5.50 -12.01 -12.82
C VAL A 310 6.14 -12.92 -11.77
N THR A 311 7.40 -13.27 -11.98
CA THR A 311 8.19 -14.06 -11.02
C THR A 311 8.49 -13.27 -9.75
N ALA A 312 8.61 -13.98 -8.62
CA ALA A 312 8.95 -13.37 -7.34
C ALA A 312 10.31 -12.66 -7.40
N ALA A 313 10.33 -11.38 -7.00
CA ALA A 313 11.55 -10.60 -6.88
C ALA A 313 11.40 -9.55 -5.75
N PRO A 314 12.50 -9.17 -5.08
CA PRO A 314 12.49 -8.12 -4.06
C PRO A 314 12.39 -6.71 -4.66
N ARG A 315 12.61 -6.59 -5.98
CA ARG A 315 12.58 -5.32 -6.71
C ARG A 315 12.14 -5.55 -8.14
N HIS A 316 11.23 -4.72 -8.63
CA HIS A 316 10.80 -4.71 -10.03
C HIS A 316 11.08 -3.35 -10.65
N LEU A 317 11.96 -3.31 -11.66
CA LEU A 317 12.24 -2.10 -12.43
C LEU A 317 11.55 -2.21 -13.79
N LEU A 318 10.71 -1.23 -14.13
CA LEU A 318 9.81 -1.28 -15.27
C LEU A 318 9.99 -0.07 -16.17
N SER A 319 10.17 -0.29 -17.47
CA SER A 319 10.05 0.76 -18.49
C SER A 319 8.62 0.76 -19.03
N CYS A 320 8.00 1.94 -19.01
CA CYS A 320 6.60 2.09 -19.35
C CYS A 320 6.38 3.25 -20.33
N PHE A 321 5.37 3.09 -21.19
CA PHE A 321 4.82 4.15 -22.02
C PHE A 321 3.32 3.91 -22.23
N ILE A 322 2.60 4.89 -22.76
CA ILE A 322 1.17 4.76 -23.05
C ILE A 322 0.98 4.69 -24.56
N ALA A 323 0.27 3.67 -25.03
CA ALA A 323 -0.12 3.48 -26.42
C ALA A 323 -1.52 2.87 -26.50
N ASP A 324 -2.34 3.36 -27.42
CA ASP A 324 -3.72 2.90 -27.64
C ASP A 324 -4.59 2.92 -26.37
N GLY A 325 -4.39 3.94 -25.53
CA GLY A 325 -5.09 4.08 -24.25
C GLY A 325 -4.74 3.01 -23.22
N GLN A 326 -3.60 2.33 -23.37
CA GLN A 326 -3.11 1.31 -22.45
C GLN A 326 -1.67 1.58 -22.05
N ALA A 327 -1.33 1.25 -20.81
CA ALA A 327 0.06 1.19 -20.39
C ALA A 327 0.74 -0.03 -21.06
N GLN A 328 1.88 0.22 -21.70
CA GLN A 328 2.80 -0.79 -22.18
C GLN A 328 3.93 -0.88 -21.18
N VAL A 329 4.27 -2.09 -20.74
CA VAL A 329 5.22 -2.32 -19.65
C VAL A 329 6.21 -3.40 -20.04
N ALA A 330 7.49 -3.11 -19.85
CA ALA A 330 8.58 -4.07 -20.01
C ALA A 330 9.47 -4.08 -18.76
N ALA A 331 9.79 -5.28 -18.26
CA ALA A 331 10.76 -5.43 -17.18
C ALA A 331 12.16 -5.05 -17.66
N MET A 332 12.88 -4.29 -16.84
CA MET A 332 14.25 -3.88 -17.09
C MET A 332 15.22 -4.70 -16.23
N PRO A 333 16.45 -4.92 -16.70
CA PRO A 333 17.51 -5.44 -15.83
C PRO A 333 17.77 -4.46 -14.69
N LEU A 334 17.97 -4.98 -13.48
CA LEU A 334 18.34 -4.16 -12.34
C LEU A 334 19.76 -3.57 -12.54
N PRO A 335 20.01 -2.32 -12.14
CA PRO A 335 21.36 -1.76 -12.14
C PRO A 335 22.27 -2.64 -11.27
N ALA A 336 23.51 -2.86 -11.73
CA ALA A 336 24.48 -3.62 -10.95
C ALA A 336 24.67 -2.96 -9.58
N THR A 337 24.52 -3.72 -8.50
CA THR A 337 24.80 -3.24 -7.15
C THR A 337 26.28 -2.83 -7.11
N PRO A 338 26.63 -1.59 -6.73
CA PRO A 338 28.02 -1.21 -6.62
C PRO A 338 28.71 -2.16 -5.64
N LYS A 339 29.79 -2.83 -6.10
CA LYS A 339 30.60 -3.73 -5.28
C LYS A 339 31.14 -2.97 -4.08
N GLY A 340 30.48 -3.06 -2.92
CA GLY A 340 30.96 -2.42 -1.69
C GLY A 340 29.92 -2.19 -0.59
N SER A 341 28.63 -2.13 -0.90
CA SER A 341 27.61 -1.96 0.16
C SER A 341 27.18 -3.33 0.71
N LYS A 342 27.84 -3.79 1.77
CA LYS A 342 27.23 -4.77 2.68
C LYS A 342 26.22 -4.01 3.55
N GLY A 343 24.95 -4.35 3.40
CA GLY A 343 23.92 -4.08 4.41
C GLY A 343 24.05 -5.05 5.57
#